data_AF-A0A445M6D2-F1
#
_entry.id   AF-A0A445M6D2-F1
#
_cell.length_a   1.000
_cell.length_b   1.000
_cell.length_c   1.000
_cell.angle_alpha   90.00
_cell.angle_beta   90.00
_cell.angle_gamma   90.00
#
_symmetry.space_group_name_H-M   'P 1'
#
loop_
_entity.id
_entity.type
_entity.pdbx_description
1 polymer ?
#
loop_
_entity_poly.entity_id
_entity_poly.type
_entity_poly.pdbx_seq_one_letter_code
_entity_poly.pdbx_strand_id
1 'polypeptide(L)'
;MSTVSVFTLPLSRPPIPPHKLNPHSLSKHKHKHKHKHIATQEMKLAWSPERASKAYIDTVQSCQVFRESGVAEFISAMAAGWNSQLIVETWSQGGLIATSVGLAVARSHTCGRHVCVVPDERARSEYAERMGEAGVTAEIVVGEPEEVMEGLVGVDFLVVDSRRKDFTRVLRLAKLSNKGAVLLCKNANSNSKGFIWRSLVAKGSSRRVVRSAFLPVGKGLDMAHVSASGGNNSSGHRWIKHVDQHSGDVHFIRR
;
A
#
# COMPACT_ATOMS: atom_id res chain seq x y z
N MET A 1 -45.00 -25.15 26.91
CA MET A 1 -45.75 -24.55 25.78
C MET A 1 -44.78 -24.43 24.63
N SER A 2 -44.89 -25.36 23.70
CA SER A 2 -43.98 -25.55 22.56
C SER A 2 -44.62 -24.96 21.32
N THR A 3 -43.86 -24.24 20.50
CA THR A 3 -44.29 -23.83 19.16
C THR A 3 -43.28 -24.36 18.16
N VAL A 4 -43.69 -25.37 17.40
CA VAL A 4 -42.99 -25.94 16.25
C VAL A 4 -43.66 -25.37 15.00
N SER A 5 -42.92 -24.61 14.19
CA SER A 5 -43.40 -24.14 12.89
C SER A 5 -42.94 -25.10 11.80
N VAL A 6 -43.92 -25.74 11.14
CA VAL A 6 -43.74 -26.63 9.99
C VAL A 6 -43.84 -25.77 8.72
N PHE A 7 -42.81 -25.80 7.87
CA PHE A 7 -42.86 -25.22 6.53
C PHE A 7 -43.17 -26.32 5.50
N THR A 8 -44.25 -26.14 4.75
CA THR A 8 -44.70 -27.03 3.67
C THR A 8 -44.11 -26.56 2.34
N LEU A 9 -43.49 -27.47 1.58
CA LEU A 9 -43.01 -27.23 0.20
C LEU A 9 -44.15 -27.45 -0.81
N PRO A 10 -44.30 -26.63 -1.87
CA PRO A 10 -45.28 -26.89 -2.91
C PRO A 10 -44.77 -27.90 -3.95
N LEU A 11 -45.66 -28.84 -4.29
CA LEU A 11 -45.52 -29.91 -5.27
C LEU A 11 -45.32 -29.41 -6.71
N SER A 12 -44.45 -30.11 -7.44
CA SER A 12 -44.14 -29.97 -8.87
C SER A 12 -45.35 -30.25 -9.76
N ARG A 13 -45.53 -29.45 -10.83
CA ARG A 13 -46.51 -29.71 -11.91
C ARG A 13 -46.00 -30.76 -12.90
N PRO A 14 -46.88 -31.59 -13.50
CA PRO A 14 -46.51 -32.62 -14.48
C PRO A 14 -46.30 -32.04 -15.89
N PRO A 15 -45.60 -32.77 -16.80
CA PRO A 15 -45.27 -32.30 -18.13
C PRO A 15 -46.39 -32.52 -19.16
N ILE A 16 -46.42 -31.64 -20.17
CA ILE A 16 -47.35 -31.65 -21.32
C ILE A 16 -46.77 -32.53 -22.44
N PRO A 17 -47.56 -33.35 -23.16
CA PRO A 17 -47.07 -34.24 -24.21
C PRO A 17 -46.81 -33.53 -25.57
N PRO A 18 -46.01 -34.13 -26.48
CA PRO A 18 -45.56 -33.48 -27.70
C PRO A 18 -46.49 -33.74 -28.89
N HIS A 19 -46.87 -32.70 -29.63
CA HIS A 19 -47.42 -32.83 -30.98
C HIS A 19 -46.64 -31.98 -32.01
N LYS A 20 -46.00 -32.74 -32.91
CA LYS A 20 -45.55 -32.51 -34.30
C LYS A 20 -45.53 -31.08 -34.90
N LEU A 21 -44.29 -30.64 -35.13
CA LEU A 21 -43.70 -29.84 -36.22
C LEU A 21 -44.60 -29.25 -37.34
N ASN A 22 -44.36 -27.97 -37.67
CA ASN A 22 -44.38 -27.47 -39.05
C ASN A 22 -43.20 -26.48 -39.27
N PRO A 23 -42.33 -26.63 -40.29
CA PRO A 23 -41.05 -25.92 -40.36
C PRO A 23 -41.02 -24.86 -41.46
N HIS A 24 -41.52 -23.65 -41.24
CA HIS A 24 -41.21 -22.51 -42.11
C HIS A 24 -41.30 -21.17 -41.36
N SER A 25 -40.21 -20.74 -40.73
CA SER A 25 -39.91 -19.31 -40.52
C SER A 25 -38.45 -19.14 -40.08
N LEU A 26 -37.55 -19.08 -41.06
CA LEU A 26 -36.17 -18.62 -40.87
C LEU A 26 -36.20 -17.12 -40.51
N SER A 27 -36.20 -16.79 -39.22
CA SER A 27 -35.87 -15.46 -38.72
C SER A 27 -34.47 -15.49 -38.11
N LYS A 28 -33.54 -14.79 -38.76
CA LYS A 28 -32.16 -14.60 -38.30
C LYS A 28 -32.13 -13.71 -37.06
N HIS A 29 -32.33 -14.28 -35.88
CA HIS A 29 -31.95 -13.61 -34.64
C HIS A 29 -30.45 -13.76 -34.42
N LYS A 30 -29.67 -12.75 -34.83
CA LYS A 30 -28.30 -12.54 -34.35
C LYS A 30 -28.34 -12.36 -32.84
N HIS A 31 -28.04 -13.42 -32.10
CA HIS A 31 -27.69 -13.32 -30.68
C HIS A 31 -26.42 -12.47 -30.56
N LYS A 32 -26.60 -11.18 -30.25
CA LYS A 32 -25.54 -10.39 -29.65
C LYS A 32 -25.27 -11.00 -28.28
N HIS A 33 -24.28 -11.88 -28.21
CA HIS A 33 -23.64 -12.20 -26.93
C HIS A 33 -23.11 -10.89 -26.35
N LYS A 34 -23.89 -10.30 -25.44
CA LYS A 34 -23.35 -9.34 -24.48
C LYS A 34 -22.41 -10.14 -23.60
N HIS A 35 -21.14 -10.24 -24.01
CA HIS A 35 -20.07 -10.45 -23.07
C HIS A 35 -20.22 -9.33 -22.03
N LYS A 36 -20.73 -9.68 -20.85
CA LYS A 36 -20.50 -8.88 -19.67
C LYS A 36 -18.98 -8.87 -19.54
N HIS A 37 -18.35 -7.80 -20.02
CA HIS A 37 -17.05 -7.42 -19.54
C HIS A 37 -17.22 -7.35 -18.02
N ILE A 38 -16.71 -8.37 -17.33
CA ILE A 38 -16.31 -8.20 -15.94
C ILE A 38 -15.21 -7.17 -16.05
N ALA A 39 -15.58 -5.90 -15.97
CA ALA A 39 -14.63 -4.84 -15.73
C ALA A 39 -13.97 -5.27 -14.43
N THR A 40 -12.71 -5.69 -14.51
CA THR A 40 -11.82 -5.73 -13.36
C THR A 40 -11.87 -4.31 -12.82
N GLN A 41 -12.71 -4.10 -11.82
CA GLN A 41 -12.82 -2.84 -11.13
C GLN A 41 -11.40 -2.58 -10.62
N GLU A 42 -10.75 -1.55 -11.14
CA GLU A 42 -9.40 -1.18 -10.71
C GLU A 42 -9.46 -0.97 -9.20
N MET A 43 -8.95 -1.95 -8.45
CA MET A 43 -9.04 -1.95 -6.99
C MET A 43 -8.13 -0.85 -6.47
N LYS A 44 -8.72 0.32 -6.22
CA LYS A 44 -8.07 1.43 -5.52
C LYS A 44 -7.54 0.94 -4.16
N LEU A 45 -6.38 1.43 -3.74
CA LEU A 45 -5.88 1.19 -2.39
C LEU A 45 -6.93 1.63 -1.37
N ALA A 46 -7.46 0.69 -0.60
CA ALA A 46 -8.47 0.91 0.44
C ALA A 46 -7.87 0.51 1.79
N TRP A 47 -8.09 1.36 2.78
CA TRP A 47 -7.57 1.14 4.13
C TRP A 47 -8.38 0.07 4.87
N SER A 48 -7.71 -0.93 5.43
CA SER A 48 -8.28 -1.92 6.35
C SER A 48 -7.75 -1.71 7.76
N PRO A 49 -8.60 -1.23 8.71
CA PRO A 49 -8.19 -1.06 10.09
C PRO A 49 -7.88 -2.40 10.78
N GLU A 50 -8.53 -3.49 10.39
CA GLU A 50 -8.31 -4.83 10.96
C GLU A 50 -6.92 -5.36 10.62
N ARG A 51 -6.46 -5.15 9.38
CA ARG A 51 -5.11 -5.57 8.97
C ARG A 51 -4.04 -4.67 9.57
N ALA A 52 -4.32 -3.37 9.66
CA ALA A 52 -3.42 -2.43 10.32
C ALA A 52 -3.22 -2.81 11.80
N SER A 53 -4.30 -3.10 12.54
CA SER A 53 -4.23 -3.43 13.97
C SER A 53 -3.54 -4.77 14.22
N LYS A 54 -3.84 -5.81 13.42
CA LYS A 54 -3.16 -7.10 13.54
C LYS A 54 -1.67 -6.99 13.26
N ALA A 55 -1.29 -6.31 12.17
CA ALA A 55 0.13 -6.11 11.84
C ALA A 55 0.86 -5.31 12.92
N TYR A 56 0.22 -4.29 13.50
CA TYR A 56 0.76 -3.56 14.66
C TYR A 56 1.06 -4.51 15.83
N ILE A 57 0.06 -5.29 16.27
CA ILE A 57 0.18 -6.17 17.43
C ILE A 57 1.24 -7.24 17.20
N ASP A 58 1.24 -7.88 16.03
CA ASP A 58 2.22 -8.92 15.70
C ASP A 58 3.64 -8.34 15.61
N THR A 59 3.77 -7.08 15.18
CA THR A 59 5.06 -6.38 15.18
C THR A 59 5.51 -6.07 16.59
N VAL A 60 4.64 -5.59 17.48
CA VAL A 60 4.95 -5.40 18.92
C VAL A 60 5.46 -6.71 19.52
N GLN A 61 4.83 -7.83 19.20
CA GLN A 61 5.24 -9.16 19.69
C GLN A 61 6.58 -9.61 19.10
N SER A 62 6.83 -9.32 17.82
CA SER A 62 8.08 -9.68 17.14
C SER A 62 9.25 -8.79 17.53
N CYS A 63 8.97 -7.56 17.97
CA CYS A 63 9.94 -6.51 18.28
C CYS A 63 10.18 -6.32 19.78
N GLN A 64 9.74 -7.24 20.66
CA GLN A 64 9.79 -7.11 22.13
C GLN A 64 11.18 -6.72 22.70
N VAL A 65 12.25 -6.83 21.91
CA VAL A 65 13.64 -6.57 22.30
C VAL A 65 14.16 -5.18 21.84
N PHE A 66 13.48 -4.47 20.93
CA PHE A 66 14.02 -3.23 20.35
C PHE A 66 13.63 -1.96 21.13
N ARG A 67 14.62 -1.16 21.54
CA ARG A 67 14.46 0.07 22.34
C ARG A 67 13.72 1.24 21.64
N GLU A 68 13.44 1.17 20.34
CA GLU A 68 12.71 2.21 19.57
C GLU A 68 11.35 1.68 19.03
N SER A 69 10.60 0.94 19.86
CA SER A 69 9.37 0.19 19.54
C SER A 69 8.09 1.02 19.27
N GLY A 70 8.19 2.12 18.53
CA GLY A 70 7.01 2.84 18.02
C GLY A 70 6.98 3.05 16.51
N VAL A 71 8.15 3.18 15.87
CA VAL A 71 8.23 3.46 14.44
C VAL A 71 7.95 2.20 13.62
N ALA A 72 8.49 1.05 14.03
CA ALA A 72 8.36 -0.20 13.28
C ALA A 72 6.90 -0.68 13.20
N GLU A 73 6.22 -0.63 14.33
CA GLU A 73 4.83 -1.02 14.55
C GLU A 73 3.90 -0.10 13.75
N PHE A 74 4.15 1.21 13.79
CA PHE A 74 3.38 2.17 13.01
C PHE A 74 3.56 1.96 11.50
N ILE A 75 4.81 1.78 11.03
CA ILE A 75 5.09 1.53 9.62
C ILE A 75 4.48 0.21 9.16
N SER A 76 4.57 -0.85 9.97
CA SER A 76 3.95 -2.14 9.71
C SER A 76 2.42 -2.03 9.56
N ALA A 77 1.77 -1.36 10.51
CA ALA A 77 0.33 -1.10 10.47
C ALA A 77 -0.08 -0.34 9.20
N MET A 78 0.71 0.65 8.79
CA MET A 78 0.50 1.41 7.57
C MET A 78 0.61 0.54 6.32
N ALA A 79 1.70 -0.23 6.20
CA ALA A 79 1.92 -1.10 5.04
C ALA A 79 0.82 -2.16 4.90
N ALA A 80 0.45 -2.81 6.01
CA ALA A 80 -0.59 -3.83 6.03
C ALA A 80 -1.99 -3.26 5.81
N GLY A 81 -2.29 -2.12 6.45
CA GLY A 81 -3.57 -1.43 6.38
C GLY A 81 -3.89 -0.92 4.99
N TRP A 82 -2.89 -0.48 4.22
CA TRP A 82 -3.05 -0.12 2.80
C TRP A 82 -3.08 -1.32 1.85
N ASN A 83 -2.98 -2.55 2.35
CA ASN A 83 -2.89 -3.77 1.53
C ASN A 83 -1.75 -3.73 0.48
N SER A 84 -0.59 -3.22 0.89
CA SER A 84 0.57 -3.02 0.01
C SER A 84 1.05 -4.36 -0.55
N GLN A 85 1.10 -4.50 -1.88
CA GLN A 85 1.54 -5.74 -2.54
C GLN A 85 3.04 -5.73 -2.81
N LEU A 86 3.62 -4.56 -3.14
CA LEU A 86 5.05 -4.36 -3.21
C LEU A 86 5.50 -3.31 -2.18
N ILE A 87 6.16 -3.80 -1.13
CA ILE A 87 6.79 -3.02 -0.07
C ILE A 87 8.28 -2.95 -0.36
N VAL A 88 8.81 -1.74 -0.50
CA VAL A 88 10.24 -1.49 -0.69
C VAL A 88 10.77 -0.68 0.48
N GLU A 89 11.93 -1.06 1.01
CA GLU A 89 12.68 -0.22 1.94
C GLU A 89 14.12 -0.03 1.50
N THR A 90 14.76 1.03 2.00
CA THR A 90 16.22 1.17 1.93
C THR A 90 16.83 0.94 3.30
N TRP A 91 17.92 0.18 3.36
CA TRP A 91 18.66 -0.08 4.59
C TRP A 91 20.17 0.12 4.39
N SER A 92 20.88 0.43 5.46
CA SER A 92 22.34 0.59 5.47
C SER A 92 22.90 -0.03 6.75
N GLN A 93 24.17 -0.45 6.68
CA GLN A 93 24.93 -0.98 7.81
C GLN A 93 24.73 -0.18 9.11
N GLY A 94 24.57 -0.89 10.23
CA GLY A 94 24.24 -0.31 11.54
C GLY A 94 22.81 0.24 11.66
N GLY A 95 21.97 0.05 10.64
CA GLY A 95 20.56 0.41 10.67
C GLY A 95 19.76 -0.45 11.63
N LEU A 96 18.75 0.13 12.27
CA LEU A 96 17.84 -0.64 13.13
C LEU A 96 17.00 -1.61 12.30
N ILE A 97 17.01 -2.89 12.68
CA ILE A 97 16.31 -3.95 11.96
C ILE A 97 14.81 -4.00 12.28
N ALA A 98 14.36 -3.36 13.36
CA ALA A 98 12.97 -3.38 13.81
C ALA A 98 11.97 -2.97 12.72
N THR A 99 12.28 -1.92 11.94
CA THR A 99 11.43 -1.50 10.80
C THR A 99 11.31 -2.61 9.76
N SER A 100 12.42 -3.26 9.42
CA SER A 100 12.48 -4.36 8.47
C SER A 100 11.67 -5.56 8.93
N VAL A 101 11.75 -5.89 10.23
CA VAL A 101 10.92 -6.93 10.86
C VAL A 101 9.44 -6.56 10.76
N GLY A 102 9.07 -5.32 11.09
CA GLY A 102 7.70 -4.83 10.94
C GLY A 102 7.18 -4.91 9.51
N LEU A 103 8.00 -4.57 8.52
CA LEU A 103 7.64 -4.71 7.11
C LEU A 103 7.48 -6.16 6.68
N ALA A 104 8.30 -7.07 7.20
CA ALA A 104 8.14 -8.51 6.97
C ALA A 104 6.84 -9.05 7.60
N VAL A 105 6.44 -8.55 8.77
CA VAL A 105 5.13 -8.84 9.38
C VAL A 105 4.00 -8.31 8.50
N ALA A 106 4.08 -7.06 8.05
CA ALA A 106 3.08 -6.47 7.16
C ALA A 106 2.94 -7.24 5.84
N ARG A 107 4.05 -7.72 5.28
CA ARG A 107 4.07 -8.62 4.12
C ARG A 107 3.25 -9.87 4.37
N SER A 108 3.39 -10.52 5.53
CA SER A 108 2.64 -11.73 5.89
C SER A 108 1.13 -11.47 5.95
N HIS A 109 0.71 -10.30 6.44
CA HIS A 109 -0.71 -9.89 6.45
C HIS A 109 -1.26 -9.50 5.08
N THR A 110 -0.38 -9.21 4.11
CA THR A 110 -0.74 -8.76 2.76
C THR A 110 -0.58 -9.79 1.68
N CYS A 111 0.10 -10.90 1.98
CA CYS A 111 0.60 -11.86 1.00
C CYS A 111 1.43 -11.17 -0.11
N GLY A 112 2.09 -10.06 0.24
CA GLY A 112 2.86 -9.25 -0.70
C GLY A 112 4.33 -9.65 -0.78
N ARG A 113 5.13 -8.75 -1.37
CA ARG A 113 6.58 -8.82 -1.45
C ARG A 113 7.19 -7.71 -0.59
N HIS A 114 8.28 -8.04 0.10
CA HIS A 114 9.11 -7.09 0.84
C HIS A 114 10.52 -7.15 0.26
N VAL A 115 10.94 -6.03 -0.33
CA VAL A 115 12.25 -5.86 -0.93
C VAL A 115 13.04 -4.84 -0.12
N CYS A 116 14.24 -5.22 0.31
CA CYS A 116 15.21 -4.32 0.94
C CYS A 116 16.32 -3.98 -0.05
N VAL A 117 16.52 -2.68 -0.27
CA VAL A 117 17.61 -2.15 -1.09
C VAL A 117 18.75 -1.73 -0.18
N VAL A 118 19.93 -2.30 -0.41
CA VAL A 118 21.16 -2.04 0.35
C VAL A 118 22.27 -1.56 -0.59
N PRO A 119 23.22 -0.72 -0.10
CA PRO A 119 24.22 -0.12 -0.97
C PRO A 119 25.31 -1.11 -1.42
N ASP A 120 25.63 -2.11 -0.60
CA ASP A 120 26.75 -3.02 -0.84
C ASP A 120 26.54 -4.39 -0.18
N GLU A 121 27.45 -5.33 -0.47
CA GLU A 121 27.39 -6.72 0.00
C GLU A 121 27.62 -6.84 1.52
N ARG A 122 28.33 -5.89 2.14
CA ARG A 122 28.52 -5.86 3.59
C ARG A 122 27.21 -5.57 4.28
N ALA A 123 26.49 -4.54 3.80
CA ALA A 123 25.16 -4.23 4.27
C ALA A 123 24.17 -5.37 3.99
N ARG A 124 24.28 -6.06 2.85
CA ARG A 124 23.47 -7.27 2.58
C ARG A 124 23.67 -8.35 3.63
N SER A 125 24.93 -8.66 3.93
CA SER A 125 25.29 -9.73 4.86
C SER A 125 24.79 -9.43 6.27
N GLU A 126 25.03 -8.22 6.76
CA GLU A 126 24.55 -7.77 8.08
C GLU A 126 23.02 -7.73 8.14
N TYR A 127 22.35 -7.23 7.11
CA TYR A 127 20.89 -7.22 7.06
C TYR A 127 20.33 -8.64 7.09
N ALA A 128 20.87 -9.56 6.29
CA ALA A 128 20.43 -10.94 6.22
C ALA A 128 20.61 -11.68 7.56
N GLU A 129 21.76 -11.49 8.21
CA GLU A 129 22.04 -12.02 9.55
C GLU A 129 20.99 -11.54 10.56
N ARG A 130 20.77 -10.22 10.65
CA ARG A 130 19.83 -9.64 11.62
C ARG A 130 18.37 -9.97 11.34
N MET A 131 17.98 -10.12 10.08
CA MET A 131 16.65 -10.64 9.73
C MET A 131 16.51 -12.11 10.15
N GLY A 132 17.56 -12.91 9.96
CA GLY A 132 17.63 -14.31 10.38
C GLY A 132 17.52 -14.48 11.89
N GLU A 133 18.21 -13.66 12.68
CA GLU A 133 18.09 -13.62 14.14
C GLU A 133 16.66 -13.32 14.60
N ALA A 134 15.93 -12.50 13.84
CA ALA A 134 14.53 -12.17 14.08
C ALA A 134 13.54 -13.20 13.51
N GLY A 135 14.02 -14.27 12.86
CA GLY A 135 13.17 -15.33 12.30
C GLY A 135 12.33 -14.90 11.10
N VAL A 136 12.72 -13.82 10.42
CA VAL A 136 11.99 -13.25 9.27
C VAL A 136 12.90 -13.12 8.06
N THR A 137 12.31 -12.97 6.87
CA THR A 137 13.06 -12.84 5.61
C THR A 137 12.49 -11.74 4.73
N ALA A 138 13.38 -11.16 3.90
CA ALA A 138 13.05 -10.20 2.85
C ALA A 138 13.89 -10.49 1.61
N GLU A 139 13.41 -10.07 0.45
CA GLU A 139 14.20 -10.06 -0.79
C GLU A 139 15.23 -8.93 -0.69
N ILE A 140 16.52 -9.23 -0.83
CA ILE A 140 17.58 -8.22 -0.72
C ILE A 140 18.16 -7.94 -2.09
N VAL A 141 18.19 -6.67 -2.48
CA VAL A 141 18.80 -6.19 -3.71
C VAL A 141 19.94 -5.24 -3.37
N VAL A 142 21.12 -5.50 -3.93
CA VAL A 142 22.32 -4.69 -3.76
C VAL A 142 22.47 -3.81 -4.99
N GLY A 143 22.73 -2.52 -4.80
CA GLY A 143 23.10 -1.63 -5.90
C GLY A 143 22.70 -0.18 -5.70
N GLU A 144 23.04 0.63 -6.69
CA GLU A 144 22.74 2.05 -6.71
C GLU A 144 21.24 2.30 -7.01
N PRO A 145 20.67 3.43 -6.56
CA PRO A 145 19.26 3.75 -6.74
C PRO A 145 18.77 3.66 -8.18
N GLU A 146 19.57 4.12 -9.15
CA GLU A 146 19.27 4.13 -10.58
C GLU A 146 18.96 2.74 -11.11
N GLU A 147 19.84 1.78 -10.84
CA GLU A 147 19.78 0.42 -11.36
C GLU A 147 18.67 -0.35 -10.64
N VAL A 148 18.62 -0.26 -9.31
CA VAL A 148 17.69 -1.04 -8.50
C VAL A 148 16.24 -0.57 -8.70
N MET A 149 16.00 0.75 -8.74
CA MET A 149 14.63 1.27 -8.92
C MET A 149 14.10 1.06 -10.33
N GLU A 150 14.97 0.80 -11.31
CA GLU A 150 14.52 0.47 -12.67
C GLU A 150 13.77 -0.87 -12.71
N GLY A 151 14.23 -1.87 -11.95
CA GLY A 151 13.62 -3.20 -11.87
C GLY A 151 12.39 -3.29 -10.96
N LEU A 152 12.20 -2.32 -10.05
CA LEU A 152 11.09 -2.31 -9.09
C LEU A 152 9.88 -1.52 -9.61
N VAL A 153 9.04 -2.20 -10.39
CA VAL A 153 7.80 -1.63 -10.95
C VAL A 153 6.60 -1.93 -10.05
N GLY A 154 5.77 -0.91 -9.82
CA GLY A 154 4.50 -1.08 -9.12
C GLY A 154 4.63 -0.94 -7.60
N VAL A 155 5.54 -0.10 -7.12
CA VAL A 155 5.74 0.11 -5.68
C VAL A 155 4.49 0.73 -5.06
N ASP A 156 3.86 0.02 -4.12
CA ASP A 156 2.69 0.50 -3.36
C ASP A 156 3.11 1.19 -2.06
N PHE A 157 4.24 0.78 -1.49
CA PHE A 157 4.72 1.27 -0.21
C PHE A 157 6.25 1.38 -0.21
N LEU A 158 6.77 2.57 0.08
CA LEU A 158 8.21 2.84 0.07
C LEU A 158 8.66 3.49 1.38
N VAL A 159 9.67 2.91 2.02
CA VAL A 159 10.28 3.44 3.25
C VAL A 159 11.74 3.79 2.98
N VAL A 160 12.11 5.05 3.14
CA VAL A 160 13.50 5.51 3.04
C VAL A 160 13.97 6.13 4.35
N ASP A 161 15.29 6.14 4.56
CA ASP A 161 15.91 6.80 5.70
C ASP A 161 16.51 8.15 5.29
N SER A 162 16.04 9.25 5.91
CA SER A 162 16.50 10.61 5.58
C SER A 162 17.98 10.85 5.90
N ARG A 163 18.61 9.98 6.69
CA ARG A 163 20.05 10.04 6.99
C ARG A 163 20.91 9.58 5.81
N ARG A 164 20.35 8.80 4.89
CA ARG A 164 21.07 8.39 3.68
C ARG A 164 21.18 9.57 2.73
N LYS A 165 22.27 9.67 1.96
CA LYS A 165 22.47 10.77 1.01
C LYS A 165 21.60 10.64 -0.25
N ASP A 166 21.24 9.41 -0.59
CA ASP A 166 20.53 9.04 -1.82
C ASP A 166 19.01 8.95 -1.68
N PHE A 167 18.45 9.15 -0.48
CA PHE A 167 17.01 8.93 -0.24
C PHE A 167 16.09 9.72 -1.18
N THR A 168 16.46 10.97 -1.49
CA THR A 168 15.70 11.80 -2.44
C THR A 168 15.74 11.25 -3.85
N ARG A 169 16.83 10.59 -4.23
CA ARG A 169 17.00 9.97 -5.55
C ARG A 169 16.15 8.72 -5.67
N VAL A 170 16.17 7.85 -4.66
CA VAL A 170 15.28 6.69 -4.54
C VAL A 170 13.81 7.10 -4.68
N LEU A 171 13.37 8.10 -3.92
CA LEU A 171 11.99 8.59 -3.98
C LEU A 171 11.59 9.09 -5.38
N ARG A 172 12.52 9.70 -6.13
CA ARG A 172 12.26 10.23 -7.48
C ARG A 172 12.19 9.14 -8.54
N LEU A 173 13.00 8.10 -8.38
CA LEU A 173 13.12 7.02 -9.36
C LEU A 173 12.05 5.93 -9.18
N ALA A 174 11.42 5.87 -8.00
CA ALA A 174 10.42 4.85 -7.68
C ALA A 174 9.26 4.82 -8.70
N LYS A 175 9.08 3.67 -9.36
CA LYS A 175 7.98 3.41 -10.29
C LYS A 175 6.73 2.98 -9.51
N LEU A 176 5.98 3.97 -9.04
CA LEU A 176 4.80 3.76 -8.20
C LEU A 176 3.67 2.98 -8.91
N SER A 177 2.92 2.24 -8.12
CA SER A 177 1.73 1.49 -8.55
C SER A 177 0.66 2.39 -9.18
N ASN A 178 -0.12 1.80 -10.10
CA ASN A 178 -1.26 2.50 -10.72
C ASN A 178 -2.39 2.74 -9.71
N LYS A 179 -2.45 1.99 -8.61
CA LYS A 179 -3.46 2.10 -7.54
C LYS A 179 -3.18 3.24 -6.56
N GLY A 180 -2.03 3.89 -6.66
CA GLY A 180 -1.49 4.87 -5.72
C GLY A 180 -0.33 4.28 -4.92
N ALA A 181 0.25 5.07 -4.03
CA ALA A 181 1.33 4.59 -3.16
C ALA A 181 1.44 5.41 -1.87
N VAL A 182 2.05 4.82 -0.85
CA VAL A 182 2.43 5.51 0.38
C VAL A 182 3.95 5.54 0.51
N LEU A 183 4.50 6.73 0.66
CA LEU A 183 5.94 6.98 0.79
C LEU A 183 6.22 7.48 2.20
N LEU A 184 7.29 6.97 2.81
CA LEU A 184 7.70 7.28 4.17
C LEU A 184 9.19 7.60 4.23
N CYS A 185 9.52 8.67 4.96
CA CYS A 185 10.88 9.05 5.31
C CYS A 185 11.05 8.95 6.83
N LYS A 186 11.80 7.96 7.32
CA LYS A 186 12.19 7.89 8.74
C LYS A 186 13.35 8.84 9.03
N ASN A 187 13.52 9.20 10.30
CA ASN A 187 14.52 10.17 10.79
C ASN A 187 14.41 11.53 10.09
N ALA A 188 13.18 11.94 9.77
CA ALA A 188 12.91 13.19 9.09
C ALA A 188 12.95 14.36 10.09
N ASN A 189 13.49 15.51 9.67
CA ASN A 189 13.45 16.74 10.45
C ASN A 189 12.23 17.59 10.06
N SER A 190 11.50 18.09 11.06
CA SER A 190 10.33 18.98 10.92
C SER A 190 10.61 20.24 10.10
N ASN A 191 11.86 20.74 10.13
CA ASN A 191 12.28 21.91 9.37
C ASN A 191 12.23 21.70 7.85
N SER A 192 11.92 20.49 7.39
CA SER A 192 12.00 20.12 6.00
C SER A 192 10.74 19.42 5.45
N LYS A 193 9.98 20.19 4.67
CA LYS A 193 9.57 19.81 3.29
C LYS A 193 8.23 19.06 3.09
N GLY A 194 7.14 19.83 3.13
CA GLY A 194 6.03 19.66 2.16
C GLY A 194 6.41 19.93 0.69
N PHE A 195 7.62 20.46 0.44
CA PHE A 195 8.19 20.71 -0.89
C PHE A 195 8.77 19.45 -1.54
N ILE A 196 9.35 18.51 -0.77
CA ILE A 196 9.89 17.26 -1.33
C ILE A 196 8.76 16.51 -2.01
N TRP A 197 7.69 16.22 -1.27
CA TRP A 197 6.57 15.44 -1.79
C TRP A 197 5.97 16.06 -3.06
N ARG A 198 5.85 17.40 -3.10
CA ARG A 198 5.42 18.13 -4.30
C ARG A 198 6.41 18.02 -5.47
N SER A 199 7.71 18.00 -5.19
CA SER A 199 8.76 17.86 -6.22
C SER A 199 8.89 16.42 -6.75
N LEU A 200 8.48 15.41 -5.97
CA LEU A 200 8.54 14.00 -6.36
C LEU A 200 7.46 13.63 -7.39
N VAL A 201 6.34 14.33 -7.35
CA VAL A 201 5.33 14.22 -8.39
C VAL A 201 5.73 15.15 -9.53
N ALA A 202 6.36 14.60 -10.56
CA ALA A 202 6.83 15.36 -11.71
C ALA A 202 5.73 16.29 -12.28
N LYS A 203 6.11 17.51 -12.68
CA LYS A 203 5.24 18.40 -13.48
C LYS A 203 4.82 17.63 -14.74
N GLY A 204 3.53 17.36 -14.90
CA GLY A 204 2.97 16.59 -16.03
C GLY A 204 2.60 15.14 -15.71
N SER A 205 2.90 14.63 -14.51
CA SER A 205 2.37 13.34 -14.06
C SER A 205 0.87 13.47 -13.75
N SER A 206 0.06 12.47 -14.13
CA SER A 206 -1.34 12.37 -13.72
C SER A 206 -1.51 12.07 -12.22
N ARG A 207 -0.42 11.73 -11.53
CA ARG A 207 -0.40 11.48 -10.09
C ARG A 207 -0.31 12.80 -9.33
N ARG A 208 -0.78 12.80 -8.07
CA ARG A 208 -0.61 13.93 -7.15
C ARG A 208 -0.46 13.45 -5.71
N VAL A 209 0.17 14.27 -4.88
CA VAL A 209 0.13 14.06 -3.43
C VAL A 209 -1.29 14.35 -2.94
N VAL A 210 -1.95 13.33 -2.41
CA VAL A 210 -3.31 13.41 -1.86
C VAL A 210 -3.27 13.96 -0.45
N ARG A 211 -2.32 13.48 0.35
CA ARG A 211 -2.10 13.86 1.74
C ARG A 211 -0.63 13.69 2.07
N SER A 212 -0.09 14.59 2.87
CA SER A 212 1.20 14.42 3.53
C SER A 212 1.06 14.78 5.00
N ALA A 213 1.87 14.17 5.85
CA ALA A 213 1.90 14.48 7.28
C ALA A 213 3.29 14.21 7.84
N PHE A 214 3.75 15.08 8.73
CA PHE A 214 4.87 14.78 9.60
C PHE A 214 4.31 14.25 10.92
N LEU A 215 4.91 13.17 11.42
CA LEU A 215 4.52 12.50 12.64
C LEU A 215 5.71 12.51 13.61
N PRO A 216 5.55 12.99 14.85
CA PRO A 216 6.60 13.02 15.86
C PRO A 216 6.80 11.63 16.50
N VAL A 217 6.98 10.60 15.67
CA VAL A 217 7.22 9.21 16.10
C VAL A 217 8.69 8.88 15.90
N GLY A 218 9.34 8.33 16.94
CA GLY A 218 10.79 8.11 16.96
C GLY A 218 11.56 9.42 16.75
N LYS A 219 12.50 9.44 15.80
CA LYS A 219 13.27 10.64 15.42
C LYS A 219 12.58 11.48 14.34
N GLY A 220 11.27 11.30 14.15
CA GLY A 220 10.48 11.96 13.12
C GLY A 220 10.21 11.06 11.91
N LEU A 221 8.95 11.05 11.48
CA LEU A 221 8.47 10.26 10.34
C LEU A 221 7.62 11.15 9.43
N ASP A 222 8.09 11.37 8.21
CA ASP A 222 7.33 12.14 7.20
C ASP A 222 6.68 11.19 6.21
N MET A 223 5.42 11.42 5.87
CA MET A 223 4.63 10.54 5.02
C MET A 223 3.95 11.29 3.88
N ALA A 224 3.81 10.63 2.74
CA ALA A 224 2.99 11.09 1.63
C ALA A 224 2.18 9.96 1.02
N HIS A 225 0.88 10.18 0.85
CA HIS A 225 0.00 9.35 0.05
C HIS A 225 -0.13 9.96 -1.35
N VAL A 226 0.27 9.20 -2.37
CA VAL A 226 0.22 9.55 -3.78
C VAL A 226 -0.98 8.87 -4.44
N SER A 227 -1.73 9.62 -5.25
CA SER A 227 -2.93 9.11 -5.92
C SER A 227 -2.62 8.04 -6.97
N ALA A 228 -3.63 7.22 -7.25
CA ALA A 228 -3.70 6.40 -8.45
C ALA A 228 -3.41 7.22 -9.73
N SER A 229 -2.90 6.54 -10.75
CA SER A 229 -2.71 7.12 -12.09
C SER A 229 -4.07 7.35 -12.74
N GLY A 230 -4.26 8.48 -13.44
CA GLY A 230 -5.50 8.74 -14.20
C GLY A 230 -6.72 9.11 -13.36
N GLY A 231 -6.54 9.41 -12.07
CA GLY A 231 -7.63 9.89 -11.21
C GLY A 231 -8.21 11.21 -11.74
N ASN A 232 -9.53 11.23 -11.99
CA ASN A 232 -10.23 12.39 -12.52
C ASN A 232 -9.89 13.64 -11.72
N ASN A 233 -9.38 14.67 -12.40
CA ASN A 233 -9.03 15.94 -11.80
C ASN A 233 -10.33 16.67 -11.46
N SER A 234 -10.94 16.34 -10.32
CA SER A 234 -11.91 17.25 -9.71
C SER A 234 -11.13 18.47 -9.22
N SER A 235 -11.03 19.45 -10.12
CA SER A 235 -10.71 20.85 -9.87
C SER A 235 -11.83 21.53 -9.08
N GLY A 236 -12.36 20.85 -8.08
CA GLY A 236 -13.37 21.36 -7.16
C GLY A 236 -12.69 21.85 -5.89
N HIS A 237 -13.12 23.03 -5.45
CA HIS A 237 -12.80 23.69 -4.18
C HIS A 237 -12.38 22.71 -3.09
N ARG A 238 -11.07 22.57 -2.90
CA ARG A 238 -10.49 21.57 -2.01
C ARG A 238 -10.06 22.24 -0.73
N TRP A 239 -10.59 21.76 0.38
CA TRP A 239 -10.09 22.09 1.71
C TRP A 239 -8.71 21.49 1.91
N ILE A 240 -7.74 22.35 2.20
CA ILE A 240 -6.37 21.98 2.57
C ILE A 240 -6.29 22.10 4.08
N LYS A 241 -6.12 20.97 4.77
CA LYS A 241 -5.81 20.95 6.20
C LYS A 241 -4.29 21.09 6.36
N HIS A 242 -3.85 22.18 6.96
CA HIS A 242 -2.48 22.40 7.39
C HIS A 242 -2.45 22.31 8.92
N VAL A 243 -1.42 21.68 9.48
CA VAL A 243 -1.20 21.63 10.92
C VAL A 243 0.12 22.36 11.17
N ASP A 244 0.07 23.45 11.92
CA ASP A 244 1.25 24.15 12.39
C ASP A 244 2.01 23.22 13.34
N GLN A 245 3.30 23.02 13.07
CA GLN A 245 4.09 22.02 13.80
C GLN A 245 4.69 22.57 15.10
N HIS A 246 4.68 23.89 15.30
CA HIS A 246 5.18 24.53 16.51
C HIS A 246 4.07 24.71 17.55
N SER A 247 2.90 25.20 17.11
CA SER A 247 1.74 25.40 17.98
C SER A 247 0.79 24.20 18.03
N GLY A 248 0.80 23.34 17.00
CA GLY A 248 -0.19 22.27 16.83
C GLY A 248 -1.51 22.73 16.21
N ASP A 249 -1.63 24.01 15.86
CA ASP A 249 -2.87 24.59 15.32
C ASP A 249 -3.25 24.01 13.97
N VAL A 250 -4.55 23.88 13.73
CA VAL A 250 -5.06 23.35 12.46
C VAL A 250 -5.66 24.48 11.62
N HIS A 251 -5.06 24.75 10.47
CA HIS A 251 -5.56 25.71 9.49
C HIS A 251 -6.28 24.99 8.33
N PHE A 252 -7.47 25.46 7.97
CA PHE A 252 -8.21 24.99 6.81
C PHE A 252 -8.21 26.07 5.73
N ILE A 253 -7.54 25.81 4.61
CA ILE A 253 -7.44 26.74 3.48
C ILE A 253 -8.30 26.22 2.34
N ARG A 254 -9.19 27.04 1.81
CA ARG A 254 -10.00 26.72 0.63
C ARG A 254 -9.33 27.30 -0.62
N ARG A 255 -9.19 26.47 -1.67
CA ARG A 255 -8.83 26.90 -3.03
C ARG A 255 -10.05 27.33 -3.83
#